data_AF-A0A917NIM8-F1
#
_entry.id   AF-A0A917NIM8-F1
#
_cell.length_a   1.000
_cell.length_b   1.000
_cell.length_c   1.000
_cell.angle_alpha   90.00
_cell.angle_beta   90.00
_cell.angle_gamma   90.00
#
_symmetry.space_group_name_H-M   'P 1'
#
loop_
_entity.id
_entity.type
_entity.pdbx_description
1 polymer ?
#
loop_
_entity_poly.entity_id
_entity_poly.type
_entity_poly.pdbx_seq_one_letter_code
_entity_poly.pdbx_strand_id
1 'polypeptide(L)'
;MQDSGEHPSFTLAYVPGVTPDKWVRKWGERVPEVPLTLVQVPAAGAADVVRDGAADAVLLRLPTDRTGLHAIPLYTETTVVVVPKDHVVTAADEVSPDDLADEVVLHPLDDTLDWERPPGQPAIERPATTGDAIELVAAGVGLLIVPQSLARLHHRRDLTYRPVSAVPQSRVALSWLEDETTDLMEQFIGIVRGRTVNSTRCRPPTPARTKRPDDGTPTRKATNSKATARKTTSSNRHRTPHERAARRRLSPPRRGGNRKPRRRP
;
A
#
# COMPACT_ATOMS: atom_id res chain seq x y z
N MET A 1 -1.20 8.49 48.49
CA MET A 1 -0.12 8.48 47.48
C MET A 1 -0.78 8.15 46.17
N GLN A 2 -0.88 9.15 45.29
CA GLN A 2 -1.48 8.96 43.96
C GLN A 2 -0.52 8.08 43.15
N ASP A 3 -1.00 6.91 42.77
CA ASP A 3 -0.38 6.06 41.76
C ASP A 3 -0.51 6.84 40.45
N SER A 4 0.56 7.54 40.04
CA SER A 4 0.66 8.14 38.72
C SER A 4 0.79 7.00 37.73
N GLY A 5 -0.32 6.32 37.45
CA GLY A 5 -0.42 5.27 36.46
C GLY A 5 -0.09 5.86 35.11
N GLU A 6 1.17 5.72 34.71
CA GLU A 6 1.61 5.98 33.35
C GLU A 6 0.86 4.99 32.48
N HIS A 7 -0.22 5.46 31.86
CA HIS A 7 -1.02 4.63 30.99
C HIS A 7 -0.09 4.12 29.88
N PRO A 8 -0.02 2.80 29.66
CA PRO A 8 0.81 2.27 28.59
C PRO A 8 0.39 2.96 27.29
N SER A 9 1.36 3.48 26.55
CA SER A 9 1.17 4.10 25.24
C SER A 9 2.09 3.41 24.25
N PHE A 10 1.73 3.44 22.96
CA PHE A 10 2.56 2.89 21.90
C PHE A 10 2.81 3.97 20.86
N THR A 11 4.06 4.27 20.56
CA THR A 11 4.51 5.28 19.60
C THR A 11 5.05 4.59 18.36
N LEU A 12 4.39 4.83 17.24
CA LEU A 12 4.77 4.34 15.93
C LEU A 12 5.29 5.51 15.08
N ALA A 13 6.60 5.50 14.82
CA ALA A 13 7.21 6.39 13.85
C ALA A 13 6.95 5.89 12.42
N TYR A 14 6.88 6.79 11.45
CA TYR A 14 6.77 6.42 10.04
C TYR A 14 7.38 7.47 9.11
N VAL A 15 7.99 7.00 8.02
CA VAL A 15 8.59 7.88 7.00
C VAL A 15 7.54 8.41 6.01
N PRO A 16 7.79 9.53 5.31
CA PRO A 16 6.83 10.11 4.37
C PRO A 16 6.40 9.11 3.28
N GLY A 17 5.13 9.12 2.92
CA GLY A 17 4.53 8.25 1.90
C GLY A 17 4.14 6.86 2.41
N VAL A 18 4.58 6.44 3.60
CA VAL A 18 4.06 5.23 4.23
C VAL A 18 2.72 5.54 4.90
N THR A 19 1.70 4.71 4.65
CA THR A 19 0.35 4.89 5.20
C THR A 19 0.08 3.86 6.31
N PRO A 20 0.15 4.23 7.60
CA PRO A 20 -0.06 3.30 8.71
C PRO A 20 -1.53 2.99 9.03
N ASP A 21 -2.48 3.70 8.40
CA ASP A 21 -3.93 3.71 8.71
C ASP A 21 -4.54 2.33 8.96
N LYS A 22 -4.17 1.34 8.14
CA LYS A 22 -4.68 -0.04 8.26
C LYS A 22 -4.29 -0.66 9.59
N TRP A 23 -3.07 -0.44 10.07
CA TRP A 23 -2.58 -1.00 11.32
C TRP A 23 -3.07 -0.18 12.51
N VAL A 24 -3.15 1.14 12.36
CA VAL A 24 -3.72 2.06 13.36
C VAL A 24 -5.15 1.69 13.68
N ARG A 25 -5.98 1.50 12.65
CA ARG A 25 -7.37 1.06 12.82
C ARG A 25 -7.46 -0.27 13.55
N LYS A 26 -6.65 -1.26 13.15
CA LYS A 26 -6.65 -2.59 13.77
C LYS A 26 -6.13 -2.56 15.21
N TRP A 27 -5.21 -1.64 15.53
CA TRP A 27 -4.75 -1.43 16.89
C TRP A 27 -5.87 -0.91 17.77
N GLY A 28 -6.55 0.18 17.36
CA GLY A 28 -7.69 0.72 18.11
C GLY A 28 -8.85 -0.26 18.27
N GLU A 29 -9.02 -1.21 17.34
CA GLU A 29 -10.01 -2.29 17.46
C GLU A 29 -9.59 -3.40 18.46
N ARG A 30 -8.29 -3.63 18.69
CA ARG A 30 -7.78 -4.76 19.48
C ARG A 30 -7.23 -4.40 20.84
N VAL A 31 -6.67 -3.21 20.97
CA VAL A 31 -6.02 -2.69 22.17
C VAL A 31 -6.57 -1.27 22.46
N PRO A 32 -7.90 -1.11 22.59
CA PRO A 32 -8.54 0.20 22.71
C PRO A 32 -8.08 1.00 23.96
N GLU A 33 -7.56 0.31 24.96
CA GLU A 33 -7.05 0.90 26.20
C GLU A 33 -5.63 1.49 26.07
N VAL A 34 -4.89 1.17 25.01
CA VAL A 34 -3.54 1.69 24.75
C VAL A 34 -3.58 2.66 23.58
N PRO A 35 -3.41 3.97 23.79
CA PRO A 35 -3.34 4.93 22.70
C PRO A 35 -2.14 4.65 21.79
N LEU A 36 -2.38 4.72 20.49
CA LEU A 36 -1.35 4.65 19.45
C LEU A 36 -1.00 6.06 18.97
N THR A 37 0.18 6.54 19.32
CA THR A 37 0.73 7.81 18.87
C THR A 37 1.46 7.61 17.54
N LEU A 38 1.14 8.45 16.55
CA LEU A 38 1.81 8.45 15.25
C LEU A 38 2.76 9.64 15.16
N VAL A 39 4.01 9.38 14.78
CA VAL A 39 5.02 10.41 14.58
C VAL A 39 5.62 10.27 13.19
N GLN A 40 5.43 11.27 12.33
CA GLN A 40 6.11 11.29 11.04
C GLN A 40 7.55 11.78 11.23
N VAL A 41 8.52 11.04 10.72
CA VAL A 41 9.96 11.35 10.84
C VAL A 41 10.61 11.36 9.45
N PRO A 42 11.69 12.14 9.22
CA PRO A 42 12.45 12.05 7.98
C PRO A 42 12.93 10.63 7.70
N ALA A 43 13.09 10.28 6.42
CA ALA A 43 13.64 8.96 6.06
C ALA A 43 15.07 8.80 6.60
N ALA A 44 15.87 9.87 6.53
CA ALA A 44 17.15 9.96 7.20
C ALA A 44 16.96 9.92 8.72
N GLY A 45 17.65 8.99 9.39
CA GLY A 45 17.58 8.83 10.85
C GLY A 45 16.32 8.11 11.38
N ALA A 46 15.43 7.61 10.51
CA ALA A 46 14.23 6.90 10.94
C ALA A 46 14.54 5.67 11.84
N ALA A 47 15.65 4.97 11.56
CA ALA A 47 16.13 3.87 12.38
C ALA A 47 16.61 4.33 13.77
N ASP A 48 17.25 5.51 13.84
CA ASP A 48 17.78 6.07 15.09
C ASP A 48 16.68 6.47 16.06
N VAL A 49 15.51 6.92 15.56
CA VAL A 49 14.34 7.23 16.40
C VAL A 49 13.95 6.07 17.32
N VAL A 50 14.06 4.83 16.82
CA VAL A 50 13.81 3.63 17.63
C VAL A 50 15.00 3.28 18.51
N ARG A 51 16.24 3.44 18.01
CA ARG A 51 17.45 3.18 18.80
C ARG A 51 17.55 4.08 20.03
N ASP A 52 17.14 5.33 19.87
CA ASP A 52 17.15 6.36 20.91
C ASP A 52 15.96 6.23 21.88
N GLY A 53 15.05 5.28 21.63
CA GLY A 53 13.85 5.07 22.44
C GLY A 53 12.78 6.15 22.26
N ALA A 54 12.85 6.97 21.21
CA ALA A 54 11.86 8.01 20.94
C ALA A 54 10.57 7.46 20.29
N ALA A 55 10.62 6.23 19.77
CA ALA A 55 9.45 5.47 19.33
C ALA A 55 9.64 3.98 19.61
N ASP A 56 8.55 3.25 19.87
CA ASP A 56 8.59 1.80 20.08
C ASP A 56 8.89 1.05 18.79
N ALA A 57 8.35 1.53 17.67
CA ALA A 57 8.58 0.96 16.34
C ALA A 57 8.61 2.04 15.26
N VAL A 58 9.19 1.70 14.10
CA VAL A 58 9.21 2.57 12.93
C VAL A 58 8.82 1.82 11.65
N LEU A 59 8.02 2.48 10.82
CA LEU A 59 7.80 2.08 9.44
C LEU A 59 8.75 2.86 8.53
N LEU A 60 9.77 2.17 8.01
CA LEU A 60 10.84 2.76 7.20
C LEU A 60 11.04 2.02 5.88
N ARG A 61 11.85 2.59 4.99
CA ARG A 61 12.26 1.98 3.73
C ARG A 61 13.62 1.28 3.88
N LEU A 62 13.74 0.12 3.25
CA LEU A 62 15.00 -0.61 3.10
C LEU A 62 15.60 -0.33 1.70
N PRO A 63 16.94 -0.30 1.59
CA PRO A 63 17.91 -0.60 2.64
C PRO A 63 18.11 0.53 3.67
N THR A 64 18.46 0.15 4.89
CA THR A 64 18.86 1.05 5.97
C THR A 64 19.82 0.29 6.91
N ASP A 65 20.56 1.00 7.76
CA ASP A 65 21.33 0.34 8.82
C ASP A 65 20.38 -0.34 9.80
N ARG A 66 20.56 -1.64 9.99
CA ARG A 66 19.73 -2.49 10.87
C ARG A 66 20.46 -2.95 12.12
N THR A 67 21.62 -2.37 12.42
CA THR A 67 22.37 -2.68 13.63
C THR A 67 21.48 -2.44 14.86
N GLY A 68 21.33 -3.48 15.68
CA GLY A 68 20.47 -3.48 16.88
C GLY A 68 18.97 -3.42 16.57
N LEU A 69 18.53 -3.72 15.34
CA LEU A 69 17.14 -3.66 14.94
C LEU A 69 16.64 -4.94 14.25
N HIS A 70 15.54 -5.47 14.77
CA HIS A 70 14.71 -6.38 14.02
C HIS A 70 13.94 -5.62 12.94
N ALA A 71 13.74 -6.25 11.79
CA ALA A 71 12.90 -5.69 10.73
C ALA A 71 12.12 -6.78 9.99
N ILE A 72 10.84 -6.50 9.72
CA ILE A 72 9.96 -7.35 8.91
C ILE A 72 9.58 -6.56 7.64
N PRO A 73 10.02 -6.98 6.45
CA PRO A 73 9.53 -6.44 5.20
C PRO A 73 8.02 -6.65 5.06
N LEU A 74 7.29 -5.60 4.67
CA LEU A 74 5.83 -5.60 4.58
C LEU A 74 5.36 -5.65 3.14
N TYR A 75 5.90 -4.75 2.30
CA TYR A 75 5.61 -4.71 0.87
C TYR A 75 6.75 -4.03 0.11
N THR A 76 6.85 -4.36 -1.17
CA THR A 76 7.74 -3.69 -2.12
C THR A 76 6.97 -2.60 -2.85
N GLU A 77 7.57 -1.42 -2.98
CA GLU A 77 7.01 -0.30 -3.69
C GLU A 77 7.45 -0.32 -5.16
N THR A 78 6.51 -0.03 -6.07
CA THR A 78 6.86 0.19 -7.47
C THR A 78 7.63 1.50 -7.61
N THR A 79 8.77 1.45 -8.29
CA THR A 79 9.54 2.63 -8.66
C THR A 79 8.92 3.29 -9.88
N VAL A 80 8.74 4.60 -9.84
CA VAL A 80 8.12 5.39 -10.90
C VAL A 80 8.95 6.63 -11.22
N VAL A 81 8.90 7.07 -12.47
CA VAL A 81 9.40 8.38 -12.89
C VAL A 81 8.23 9.37 -12.88
N VAL A 82 8.43 10.50 -12.20
CA VAL A 82 7.50 11.63 -12.13
C VAL A 82 7.92 12.62 -13.21
N VAL A 83 6.94 13.02 -14.03
CA VAL A 83 7.14 13.87 -15.21
C VAL A 83 5.98 14.85 -15.39
N PRO A 84 6.17 15.98 -16.11
CA PRO A 84 5.09 16.79 -16.63
C PRO A 84 4.12 15.97 -17.51
N LYS A 85 2.83 16.31 -17.50
CA LYS A 85 1.80 15.56 -18.25
C LYS A 85 1.97 15.55 -19.76
N ASP A 86 2.70 16.51 -20.30
CA ASP A 86 3.03 16.66 -21.71
C ASP A 86 4.40 16.07 -22.09
N HIS A 87 5.11 15.45 -21.14
CA HIS A 87 6.40 14.81 -21.40
C HIS A 87 6.28 13.60 -22.33
N VAL A 88 7.28 13.38 -23.19
CA VAL A 88 7.27 12.31 -24.21
C VAL A 88 7.10 10.91 -23.62
N VAL A 89 7.69 10.65 -22.44
CA VAL A 89 7.60 9.35 -21.75
C VAL A 89 6.18 8.98 -21.35
N THR A 90 5.25 9.94 -21.30
CA THR A 90 3.84 9.66 -21.00
C THR A 90 3.13 8.85 -22.08
N ALA A 91 3.71 8.78 -23.29
CA ALA A 91 3.24 7.97 -24.40
C ALA A 91 3.45 6.45 -24.21
N ALA A 92 4.34 6.06 -23.29
CA ALA A 92 4.56 4.67 -22.90
C ALA A 92 3.82 4.35 -21.58
N ASP A 93 3.43 3.09 -21.39
CA ASP A 93 2.82 2.61 -20.14
C ASP A 93 3.87 2.30 -19.06
N GLU A 94 5.10 1.99 -19.47
CA GLU A 94 6.28 1.70 -18.65
C GLU A 94 7.53 2.26 -19.36
N VAL A 95 8.53 2.68 -18.59
CA VAL A 95 9.75 3.34 -19.08
C VAL A 95 10.98 2.54 -18.64
N SER A 96 11.99 2.45 -19.48
CA SER A 96 13.29 1.85 -19.14
C SER A 96 14.32 2.92 -18.74
N PRO A 97 15.42 2.56 -18.04
CA PRO A 97 16.52 3.47 -17.78
C PRO A 97 17.11 4.10 -19.04
N ASP A 98 17.15 3.36 -20.15
CA ASP A 98 17.70 3.82 -21.43
C ASP A 98 16.84 4.91 -22.07
N ASP A 99 15.51 4.85 -21.88
CA ASP A 99 14.59 5.89 -22.35
C ASP A 99 14.80 7.25 -21.63
N LEU A 100 15.49 7.22 -20.48
CA LEU A 100 15.80 8.39 -19.66
C LEU A 100 17.25 8.86 -19.81
N ALA A 101 18.07 8.22 -20.64
CA ALA A 101 19.52 8.44 -20.70
C ALA A 101 19.91 9.88 -21.05
N ASP A 102 19.11 10.55 -21.88
CA ASP A 102 19.34 11.93 -22.32
C ASP A 102 18.61 12.98 -21.46
N GLU A 103 17.80 12.54 -20.50
CA GLU A 103 17.01 13.41 -19.63
C GLU A 103 17.80 13.81 -18.38
N VAL A 104 17.57 15.02 -17.87
CA VAL A 104 18.09 15.41 -16.56
C VAL A 104 17.27 14.70 -15.47
N VAL A 105 17.92 13.90 -14.64
CA VAL A 105 17.28 13.20 -13.51
C VAL A 105 17.74 13.81 -12.18
N LEU A 106 16.76 14.20 -11.38
CA LEU A 106 16.94 14.81 -10.06
C LEU A 106 17.16 13.73 -9.00
N HIS A 107 18.19 13.91 -8.18
CA HIS A 107 18.51 13.03 -7.04
C HIS A 107 18.50 13.83 -5.75
N PRO A 108 17.37 13.89 -5.02
CA PRO A 108 17.31 14.63 -3.77
C PRO A 108 18.22 14.03 -2.70
N LEU A 109 18.56 14.79 -1.67
CA LEU A 109 19.41 14.31 -0.56
C LEU A 109 18.71 13.24 0.30
N ASP A 110 17.39 13.21 0.29
CA ASP A 110 16.55 12.24 0.99
C ASP A 110 16.10 11.05 0.12
N ASP A 111 16.77 10.81 -1.03
CA ASP A 111 16.47 9.68 -1.91
C ASP A 111 16.57 8.35 -1.14
N THR A 112 15.58 7.48 -1.38
CA THR A 112 15.41 6.21 -0.67
C THR A 112 15.69 4.99 -1.55
N LEU A 113 16.04 5.22 -2.82
CA LEU A 113 16.41 4.18 -3.76
C LEU A 113 17.92 3.93 -3.72
N ASP A 114 18.29 2.66 -3.63
CA ASP A 114 19.69 2.22 -3.53
C ASP A 114 20.30 2.09 -4.94
N TRP A 115 20.70 3.23 -5.51
CA TRP A 115 21.27 3.30 -6.85
C TRP A 115 22.74 2.89 -6.87
N GLU A 116 23.07 1.84 -7.62
CA GLU A 116 24.46 1.59 -8.04
C GLU A 116 24.91 2.62 -9.08
N ARG A 117 24.04 2.90 -10.06
CA ARG A 117 24.22 3.92 -11.08
C ARG A 117 22.86 4.51 -11.43
N PRO A 118 22.59 5.77 -11.04
CA PRO A 118 21.35 6.42 -11.41
C PRO A 118 21.26 6.63 -12.93
N PRO A 119 20.05 6.53 -13.52
CA PRO A 119 19.85 6.76 -14.95
C PRO A 119 19.83 8.26 -15.29
N GLY A 120 19.98 8.56 -16.59
CA GLY A 120 19.95 9.92 -17.11
C GLY A 120 21.17 10.76 -16.75
N GLN A 121 21.06 12.05 -17.04
CA GLN A 121 22.09 13.05 -16.75
C GLN A 121 21.87 13.63 -15.35
N PRO A 122 22.89 13.70 -14.50
CA PRO A 122 22.73 14.29 -13.17
C PRO A 122 22.49 15.79 -13.28
N ALA A 123 21.56 16.29 -12.46
CA ALA A 123 21.42 17.74 -12.28
C ALA A 123 22.68 18.35 -11.64
N ILE A 124 22.94 19.63 -11.93
CA ILE A 124 24.10 20.37 -11.40
C ILE A 124 24.06 20.43 -9.88
N GLU A 125 22.87 20.66 -9.32
CA GLU A 125 22.64 20.71 -7.88
C GLU A 125 21.58 19.69 -7.47
N ARG A 126 21.79 19.10 -6.29
CA ARG A 126 20.85 18.14 -5.71
C ARG A 126 19.82 18.86 -4.86
N PRO A 127 18.51 18.63 -5.09
CA PRO A 127 17.47 19.18 -4.23
C PRO A 127 17.62 18.67 -2.79
N ALA A 128 17.29 19.50 -1.79
CA ALA A 128 17.40 19.09 -0.41
C ALA A 128 16.41 17.97 -0.05
N THR A 129 15.19 18.06 -0.57
CA THR A 129 14.12 17.08 -0.31
C THR A 129 13.46 16.58 -1.59
N THR A 130 12.77 15.45 -1.48
CA THR A 130 11.91 14.92 -2.54
C THR A 130 10.82 15.91 -2.92
N GLY A 131 10.30 16.69 -1.96
CA GLY A 131 9.34 17.76 -2.22
C GLY A 131 9.92 18.88 -3.09
N ASP A 132 11.14 19.32 -2.81
CA ASP A 132 11.83 20.34 -3.63
C ASP A 132 12.11 19.83 -5.04
N ALA A 133 12.48 18.55 -5.17
CA ALA A 133 12.67 17.91 -6.47
C ALA A 133 11.36 17.89 -7.27
N ILE A 134 10.21 17.62 -6.64
CA ILE A 134 8.90 17.66 -7.30
C ILE A 134 8.58 19.05 -7.85
N GLU A 135 8.90 20.12 -7.13
CA GLU A 135 8.71 21.49 -7.62
C GLU A 135 9.58 21.79 -8.84
N LEU A 136 10.81 21.27 -8.87
CA LEU A 136 11.70 21.39 -10.04
C LEU A 136 11.21 20.59 -11.24
N VAL A 137 10.65 19.39 -11.04
CA VAL A 137 9.99 18.64 -12.12
C VAL A 137 8.82 19.44 -12.70
N ALA A 138 8.00 20.05 -11.84
CA ALA A 138 6.88 20.87 -12.28
C ALA A 138 7.31 22.13 -13.04
N ALA A 139 8.49 22.66 -12.73
CA ALA A 139 9.12 23.75 -13.47
C ALA A 139 9.80 23.29 -14.79
N GLY A 140 9.81 21.99 -15.09
CA GLY A 140 10.43 21.43 -16.29
C GLY A 140 11.96 21.36 -16.24
N VAL A 141 12.56 21.42 -15.05
CA VAL A 141 14.01 21.41 -14.87
C VAL A 141 14.62 20.01 -15.09
N GLY A 142 13.83 18.96 -14.82
CA GLY A 142 14.25 17.58 -14.98
C GLY A 142 13.14 16.62 -14.56
N LEU A 143 13.48 15.35 -14.47
CA LEU A 143 12.60 14.25 -14.08
C LEU A 143 13.01 13.71 -12.71
N LEU A 144 12.11 13.02 -12.01
CA LEU A 144 12.41 12.47 -10.69
C LEU A 144 11.97 11.02 -10.61
N ILE A 145 12.85 10.13 -10.17
CA ILE A 145 12.51 8.72 -9.93
C ILE A 145 12.34 8.49 -8.43
N VAL A 146 11.18 7.99 -8.02
CA VAL A 146 10.82 7.76 -6.61
C VAL A 146 9.93 6.52 -6.45
N PRO A 147 9.82 5.95 -5.24
CA PRO A 147 8.71 5.05 -4.91
C PRO A 147 7.34 5.69 -5.22
N GLN A 148 6.41 4.91 -5.77
CA GLN A 148 5.08 5.39 -6.16
C GLN A 148 4.32 6.05 -5.00
N SER A 149 4.56 5.63 -3.76
CA SER A 149 3.97 6.24 -2.58
C SER A 149 4.36 7.71 -2.40
N LEU A 150 5.62 8.06 -2.66
CA LEU A 150 6.10 9.45 -2.63
C LEU A 150 5.53 10.26 -3.79
N ALA A 151 5.45 9.68 -4.99
CA ALA A 151 4.78 10.32 -6.12
C ALA A 151 3.30 10.62 -5.83
N ARG A 152 2.61 9.73 -5.09
CA ARG A 152 1.22 9.96 -4.64
C ARG A 152 1.14 10.99 -3.51
N LEU A 153 2.08 10.98 -2.58
CA LEU A 153 2.16 11.97 -1.49
C LEU A 153 2.27 13.39 -2.04
N HIS A 154 3.14 13.59 -3.04
CA HIS A 154 3.38 14.88 -3.68
C HIS A 154 2.54 15.08 -4.96
N HIS A 155 1.40 14.41 -5.08
CA HIS A 155 0.57 14.50 -6.28
C HIS A 155 0.10 15.94 -6.53
N ARG A 156 0.27 16.39 -7.78
CA ARG A 156 -0.21 17.67 -8.30
C ARG A 156 -0.78 17.53 -9.71
N ARG A 157 -1.57 18.51 -10.14
CA ARG A 157 -2.46 18.39 -11.32
C ARG A 157 -1.72 18.42 -12.67
N ASP A 158 -0.54 19.00 -12.72
CA ASP A 158 0.33 19.18 -13.88
C ASP A 158 1.37 18.05 -14.03
N LEU A 159 1.55 17.22 -13.00
CA LEU A 159 2.44 16.05 -13.03
C LEU A 159 1.67 14.73 -13.21
N THR A 160 2.40 13.73 -13.68
CA THR A 160 1.98 12.33 -13.76
C THR A 160 3.19 11.43 -13.51
N TYR A 161 2.98 10.12 -13.45
CA TYR A 161 4.08 9.18 -13.32
C TYR A 161 3.91 7.93 -14.19
N ARG A 162 5.05 7.28 -14.49
CA ARG A 162 5.12 5.98 -15.17
C ARG A 162 6.02 5.01 -14.40
N PRO A 163 5.66 3.72 -14.29
CA PRO A 163 6.56 2.70 -13.79
C PRO A 163 7.88 2.69 -14.54
N VAL A 164 8.97 2.46 -13.80
CA VAL A 164 10.29 2.26 -14.37
C VAL A 164 10.71 0.82 -14.15
N SER A 165 11.09 0.13 -15.21
CA SER A 165 11.56 -1.26 -15.16
C SER A 165 13.06 -1.33 -14.87
N ALA A 166 13.54 -2.48 -14.39
CA ALA A 166 14.97 -2.76 -14.19
C ALA A 166 15.75 -1.74 -13.33
N VAL A 167 15.07 -1.10 -12.36
CA VAL A 167 15.66 -0.17 -11.38
C VAL A 167 15.52 -0.71 -9.96
N PRO A 168 16.32 -0.20 -8.99
CA PRO A 168 16.15 -0.52 -7.58
C PRO A 168 14.71 -0.30 -7.12
N GLN A 169 14.23 -1.21 -6.27
CA GLN A 169 12.92 -1.11 -5.63
C GLN A 169 13.10 -0.82 -4.14
N SER A 170 12.23 0.04 -3.61
CA SER A 170 12.12 0.28 -2.17
C SER A 170 11.24 -0.78 -1.52
N ARG A 171 11.60 -1.21 -0.30
CA ARG A 171 10.73 -2.07 0.53
C ARG A 171 10.38 -1.37 1.82
N VAL A 172 9.09 -1.27 2.12
CA VAL A 172 8.63 -0.77 3.42
C VAL A 172 8.72 -1.91 4.43
N ALA A 173 9.33 -1.66 5.57
CA ALA A 173 9.50 -2.59 6.68
C ALA A 173 9.01 -1.97 7.98
N LEU A 174 8.50 -2.83 8.88
CA LEU A 174 8.39 -2.50 10.30
C LEU A 174 9.74 -2.83 10.95
N SER A 175 10.32 -1.88 11.67
CA SER A 175 11.56 -2.06 12.43
C SER A 175 11.37 -1.70 13.90
N TRP A 176 12.05 -2.43 14.80
CA TRP A 176 12.04 -2.20 16.24
C TRP A 176 13.36 -2.73 16.87
N LEU A 177 13.65 -2.37 18.13
CA LEU A 177 14.84 -2.86 18.86
C LEU A 177 14.83 -4.40 18.99
N GLU A 178 16.00 -5.04 18.93
CA GLU A 178 16.09 -6.51 19.08
C GLU A 178 15.77 -6.99 20.50
N ASP A 179 16.14 -6.20 21.50
CA ASP A 179 15.91 -6.50 22.91
C ASP A 179 14.47 -6.17 23.36
N GLU A 180 13.65 -5.63 22.46
CA GLU A 180 12.28 -5.23 22.75
C GLU A 180 11.33 -6.43 22.68
N THR A 181 10.88 -6.88 23.86
CA THR A 181 10.04 -8.07 24.05
C THR A 181 8.71 -7.78 24.75
N THR A 182 8.21 -6.55 24.72
CA THR A 182 6.93 -6.22 25.37
C THR A 182 5.75 -6.89 24.69
N ASP A 183 4.72 -7.17 25.49
CA ASP A 183 3.44 -7.69 25.00
C ASP A 183 2.80 -6.75 23.96
N LEU A 184 3.02 -5.43 24.08
CA LEU A 184 2.52 -4.43 23.13
C LEU A 184 3.19 -4.57 21.76
N MET A 185 4.51 -4.72 21.74
CA MET A 185 5.24 -4.97 20.51
C MET A 185 4.80 -6.29 19.86
N GLU A 186 4.66 -7.37 20.63
CA GLU A 186 4.17 -8.65 20.11
C GLU A 186 2.77 -8.56 19.49
N GLN A 187 1.87 -7.81 20.15
CA GLN A 187 0.53 -7.52 19.64
C GLN A 187 0.59 -6.73 18.33
N PHE A 188 1.43 -5.69 18.25
CA PHE A 188 1.57 -4.86 17.05
C PHE A 188 2.13 -5.68 15.88
N ILE A 189 3.17 -6.49 16.13
CA ILE A 189 3.70 -7.45 15.15
C ILE A 189 2.61 -8.43 14.70
N GLY A 190 1.77 -8.90 15.62
CA GLY A 190 0.62 -9.74 15.32
C GLY A 190 -0.38 -9.07 14.37
N ILE A 191 -0.69 -7.79 14.60
CA ILE A 191 -1.55 -6.97 13.74
C ILE A 191 -0.93 -6.78 12.35
N VAL A 192 0.35 -6.44 12.30
CA VAL A 192 1.08 -6.18 11.05
C VAL A 192 1.18 -7.42 10.19
N ARG A 193 1.46 -8.58 10.80
CA ARG A 193 1.44 -9.90 10.14
C ARG A 193 0.04 -10.44 9.83
N GLY A 194 -1.01 -9.71 10.21
CA GLY A 194 -2.39 -10.09 9.92
C GLY A 194 -2.89 -11.29 10.72
N ARG A 195 -2.25 -11.66 11.83
CA ARG A 195 -2.75 -12.71 12.72
C ARG A 195 -4.16 -12.32 13.18
N THR A 196 -5.13 -13.21 13.03
CA THR A 196 -6.50 -12.98 13.52
C THR A 196 -6.54 -13.16 15.04
N VAL A 197 -7.50 -12.50 15.70
CA VAL A 197 -7.68 -12.51 17.17
C VAL A 197 -7.91 -13.94 17.71
N ASN A 198 -8.24 -14.90 16.85
CA ASN A 198 -8.45 -16.31 17.20
C ASN A 198 -7.21 -17.22 17.05
N SER A 199 -6.00 -16.68 16.96
CA SER A 199 -4.78 -17.50 16.94
C SER A 199 -4.54 -18.13 18.33
N THR A 200 -5.00 -19.36 18.48
CA THR A 200 -4.94 -20.24 19.66
C THR A 200 -3.52 -20.60 20.10
N ARG A 201 -2.74 -19.65 20.63
CA ARG A 201 -1.54 -19.98 21.44
C ARG A 201 -1.51 -19.41 22.85
N CYS A 202 -2.48 -18.56 23.23
CA CYS A 202 -2.60 -18.07 24.60
C CYS A 202 -3.98 -18.38 25.19
N ARG A 203 -4.31 -19.68 25.31
CA ARG A 203 -5.32 -20.12 26.27
C ARG A 203 -4.64 -21.16 27.17
N PRO A 204 -4.46 -20.90 28.48
CA PRO A 204 -4.06 -21.96 29.39
C PRO A 204 -5.12 -23.08 29.34
N PRO A 205 -4.73 -24.36 29.33
CA PRO A 205 -5.69 -25.45 29.24
C PRO A 205 -6.65 -25.37 30.41
N THR A 206 -7.93 -25.18 30.10
CA THR A 206 -9.01 -25.36 31.07
C THR A 206 -8.92 -26.81 31.57
N PRO A 207 -8.87 -27.07 32.90
CA PRO A 207 -8.74 -28.43 33.38
C PRO A 207 -9.92 -29.27 32.88
N ALA A 208 -9.59 -30.46 32.37
CA ALA A 208 -10.54 -31.40 31.84
C ALA A 208 -11.59 -31.75 32.91
N ARG A 209 -12.87 -31.52 32.59
CA ARG A 209 -14.00 -32.07 33.35
C ARG A 209 -13.91 -33.59 33.32
N THR A 210 -13.63 -34.17 34.48
CA THR A 210 -13.68 -35.61 34.74
C THR A 210 -15.07 -36.14 34.38
N LYS A 211 -15.13 -37.04 33.39
CA LYS A 211 -16.34 -37.82 33.10
C LYS A 211 -16.58 -38.78 34.28
N ARG A 212 -17.74 -38.69 34.91
CA ARG A 212 -18.27 -39.75 35.79
C ARG A 212 -18.82 -40.90 34.93
N PRO A 213 -18.75 -42.16 35.39
CA PRO A 213 -19.16 -43.32 34.61
C PRO A 213 -20.67 -43.39 34.41
N ASP A 214 -21.00 -43.98 33.26
CA ASP A 214 -22.31 -44.32 32.72
C ASP A 214 -22.94 -45.47 33.51
N ASP A 215 -24.26 -45.40 33.74
CA ASP A 215 -25.05 -46.55 34.16
C ASP A 215 -26.50 -46.42 33.65
N GLY A 216 -26.92 -47.41 32.86
CA GLY A 216 -28.31 -47.84 32.75
C GLY A 216 -29.16 -47.28 31.59
N THR A 217 -29.16 -47.97 30.45
CA THR A 217 -30.28 -47.95 29.49
C THR A 217 -31.49 -48.71 30.07
N PRO A 218 -32.75 -48.45 29.64
CA PRO A 218 -33.25 -49.19 28.48
C PRO A 218 -34.25 -48.45 27.57
N THR A 219 -34.01 -48.61 26.26
CA THR A 219 -34.91 -49.05 25.19
C THR A 219 -36.39 -48.63 25.18
N ARG A 220 -36.80 -47.95 24.08
CA ARG A 220 -38.11 -48.19 23.44
C ARG A 220 -38.09 -47.88 21.92
N LYS A 221 -38.60 -48.84 21.15
CA LYS A 221 -38.81 -48.90 19.69
C LYS A 221 -39.96 -48.01 19.21
N ALA A 222 -39.86 -47.50 17.98
CA ALA A 222 -40.91 -47.49 16.92
C ALA A 222 -40.27 -46.93 15.63
N THR A 223 -39.90 -47.72 14.60
CA THR A 223 -40.68 -48.25 13.45
C THR A 223 -41.34 -47.22 12.52
N ASN A 224 -40.96 -47.33 11.23
CA ASN A 224 -41.70 -47.02 9.98
C ASN A 224 -41.87 -45.52 9.60
N SER A 225 -41.75 -45.06 8.34
CA SER A 225 -41.92 -45.68 7.02
C SER A 225 -41.19 -44.89 5.91
N LYS A 226 -40.91 -45.56 4.78
CA LYS A 226 -40.65 -44.98 3.44
C LYS A 226 -41.84 -44.15 2.94
N ALA A 227 -41.58 -43.08 2.19
CA ALA A 227 -42.40 -42.72 1.02
C ALA A 227 -41.64 -41.79 0.05
N THR A 228 -41.58 -42.25 -1.20
CA THR A 228 -41.29 -41.52 -2.44
C THR A 228 -42.40 -40.55 -2.82
N ALA A 229 -42.04 -39.44 -3.52
CA ALA A 229 -42.66 -38.92 -4.76
C ALA A 229 -42.80 -37.38 -4.82
N ARG A 230 -42.00 -36.81 -5.74
CA ARG A 230 -42.34 -35.88 -6.83
C ARG A 230 -43.51 -34.88 -6.70
N LYS A 231 -43.13 -33.60 -6.94
CA LYS A 231 -43.82 -32.47 -7.65
C LYS A 231 -45.23 -32.06 -7.20
N THR A 232 -45.42 -30.76 -6.93
CA THR A 232 -46.05 -29.77 -7.84
C THR A 232 -46.15 -28.37 -7.21
N THR A 233 -45.97 -27.33 -8.05
CA THR A 233 -46.58 -25.97 -8.01
C THR A 233 -46.27 -25.06 -6.80
N SER A 234 -46.00 -23.76 -6.92
CA SER A 234 -46.68 -22.77 -7.75
C SER A 234 -45.83 -21.50 -7.96
N SER A 235 -46.27 -20.74 -8.95
CA SER A 235 -45.89 -19.40 -9.38
C SER A 235 -45.73 -18.34 -8.29
N ASN A 236 -44.78 -17.42 -8.49
CA ASN A 236 -45.21 -16.04 -8.69
C ASN A 236 -44.32 -15.29 -9.70
N ARG A 237 -44.98 -14.72 -10.71
CA ARG A 237 -44.43 -13.79 -11.70
C ARG A 237 -44.40 -12.40 -11.07
N HIS A 238 -43.41 -11.59 -11.42
CA HIS A 238 -43.65 -10.31 -12.15
C HIS A 238 -42.32 -9.67 -12.55
N ARG A 239 -41.97 -9.77 -13.83
CA ARG A 239 -41.02 -8.86 -14.47
C ARG A 239 -41.13 -8.96 -15.99
N THR A 240 -41.61 -7.90 -16.62
CA THR A 240 -41.48 -7.58 -18.05
C THR A 240 -41.56 -6.04 -18.20
N PRO A 241 -41.22 -5.45 -19.37
CA PRO A 241 -39.84 -5.07 -19.71
C PRO A 241 -39.81 -3.70 -20.45
N HIS A 242 -38.77 -3.49 -21.28
CA HIS A 242 -38.41 -2.35 -22.15
C HIS A 242 -37.30 -1.49 -21.51
N GLU A 243 -36.16 -1.26 -22.17
CA GLU A 243 -36.05 -0.85 -23.57
C GLU A 243 -34.72 -1.30 -24.20
N ARG A 244 -34.79 -1.69 -25.48
CA ARG A 244 -33.65 -2.10 -26.32
C ARG A 244 -33.66 -1.20 -27.54
N ALA A 245 -32.63 -0.39 -27.74
CA ALA A 245 -32.32 0.18 -29.05
C ALA A 245 -30.82 0.50 -29.14
N ALA A 246 -30.10 -0.36 -29.85
CA ALA A 246 -28.69 -0.20 -30.17
C ALA A 246 -28.53 0.36 -31.59
N ARG A 247 -27.60 1.32 -31.70
CA ARG A 247 -26.62 1.50 -32.78
C ARG A 247 -27.14 1.57 -34.23
N ARG A 248 -27.14 2.79 -34.79
CA ARG A 248 -26.85 3.03 -36.22
C ARG A 248 -25.50 3.70 -36.37
N ARG A 249 -24.59 3.00 -37.05
CA ARG A 249 -23.38 3.53 -37.69
C ARG A 249 -23.80 4.47 -38.81
N LEU A 250 -23.05 5.56 -39.06
CA LEU A 250 -22.95 6.22 -40.37
C LEU A 250 -21.78 7.23 -40.36
N SER A 251 -20.89 7.09 -41.34
CA SER A 251 -19.96 8.10 -41.88
C SER A 251 -19.58 7.62 -43.28
N PRO A 252 -19.15 8.48 -44.23
CA PRO A 252 -19.48 9.90 -44.48
C PRO A 252 -19.92 10.10 -45.96
N PRO A 253 -20.19 11.33 -46.46
CA PRO A 253 -20.12 11.59 -47.89
C PRO A 253 -18.99 12.53 -48.32
N ARG A 254 -18.62 12.31 -49.57
CA ARG A 254 -17.46 12.80 -50.33
C ARG A 254 -17.49 14.31 -50.61
N ARG A 255 -16.33 14.96 -50.50
CA ARG A 255 -16.03 16.24 -51.15
C ARG A 255 -15.78 16.01 -52.64
N GLY A 256 -16.69 16.49 -53.49
CA GLY A 256 -16.49 16.64 -54.93
C GLY A 256 -15.64 17.88 -55.21
N GLY A 257 -14.61 17.71 -56.03
CA GLY A 257 -13.70 18.78 -56.44
C GLY A 257 -14.29 19.67 -57.52
N ASN A 258 -13.89 20.94 -57.49
CA ASN A 258 -13.75 21.74 -58.71
C ASN A 258 -12.81 22.92 -58.41
N ARG A 259 -11.63 22.95 -59.06
CA ARG A 259 -10.86 24.18 -59.40
C ARG A 259 -9.46 23.82 -59.92
N LYS A 260 -9.25 24.10 -61.21
CA LYS A 260 -8.03 24.62 -61.86
C LYS A 260 -8.37 24.90 -63.34
N PRO A 261 -7.56 25.66 -64.09
CA PRO A 261 -6.85 26.90 -63.77
C PRO A 261 -7.09 27.99 -64.83
N ARG A 262 -6.68 29.25 -64.60
CA ARG A 262 -6.33 30.17 -65.70
C ARG A 262 -5.15 31.05 -65.28
N ARG A 263 -4.03 30.92 -66.00
CA ARG A 263 -2.89 31.84 -66.03
C ARG A 263 -2.95 32.62 -67.35
N ARG A 264 -2.96 33.96 -67.24
CA ARG A 264 -2.25 35.02 -68.03
C ARG A 264 -2.47 35.11 -69.57
N PRO A 265 -2.13 36.23 -70.25
CA PRO A 265 -1.31 37.40 -69.86
C PRO A 265 -1.93 38.33 -68.83
#